data_AF-A0A8C8T5R4-F1
#
_entry.id   AF-A0A8C8T5R4-F1
#
_cell.length_a   1.000
_cell.length_b   1.000
_cell.length_c   1.000
_cell.angle_alpha   90.00
_cell.angle_beta   90.00
_cell.angle_gamma   90.00
#
_symmetry.space_group_name_H-M   'P 1'
#
loop_
_entity.id
_entity.type
_entity.pdbx_description
1 polymer ?
#
loop_
_entity_poly.entity_id
_entity_poly.type
_entity_poly.pdbx_seq_one_letter_code
_entity_poly.pdbx_strand_id
1 'polypeptide(L)'
;MNPKQVFLSVLLFGAAGLLLFMYLQVWIEEQPTGRTEKKREKGTSVTTGKIQEHITNQNSEVHMPEDLNKKTGNPINLGRPTRVLKKSSYSLGENRAHRSIGTHQGAEPIETNWPLVTQPLNTSSVQGHRWQKAGATQEKRRSFLHEFCKKYGGVNDPQSNIFRMVSRIYVEDKHKILYCEVPKAGCSNWKRVLMVLNGLASSVYNISHGTVHYGKHLKTLNSFDLKGIYMRLNTYTKVVFVRDPMERLVSAFRDKFEHPNSYYHPVFGKAIIKKYRPNVYAETLNNGSGVKFKEFVYYLLDAHRPVGMDIHWERVSKLCYPCLINYNFVGKFESLEEDANYFLQLIGAPKELKFPDFKDRHSSDERTSAQVVRRYLKDLSRAERQLLYDFYHLDYLMFNYTTPHL
;
A
#
# COMPACT_ATOMS: atom_id res chain seq x y z
N MET A 1 19.55 -25.23 -39.44
CA MET A 1 18.11 -25.45 -39.67
C MET A 1 17.85 -25.51 -41.17
N ASN A 2 17.08 -26.48 -41.65
CA ASN A 2 16.74 -26.59 -43.06
C ASN A 2 15.73 -25.48 -43.43
N PRO A 3 16.04 -24.53 -44.33
CA PRO A 3 15.19 -23.40 -44.65
C PRO A 3 13.80 -23.82 -45.18
N LYS A 4 13.70 -25.01 -45.81
CA LYS A 4 12.41 -25.57 -46.25
C LYS A 4 11.50 -25.95 -45.08
N GLN A 5 12.07 -26.47 -43.99
CA GLN A 5 11.30 -26.77 -42.77
C GLN A 5 10.85 -25.49 -42.06
N VAL A 6 11.69 -24.46 -42.01
CA VAL A 6 11.32 -23.17 -41.41
C VAL A 6 10.17 -22.53 -42.18
N PHE A 7 10.25 -22.52 -43.51
CA PHE A 7 9.18 -22.01 -44.37
C PHE A 7 7.87 -22.78 -44.17
N LEU A 8 7.92 -24.12 -44.14
CA LEU A 8 6.74 -24.96 -43.92
C LEU A 8 6.13 -24.71 -42.53
N SER A 9 6.95 -24.57 -41.49
CA SER A 9 6.48 -24.23 -40.14
C SER A 9 5.82 -22.87 -40.10
N VAL A 10 6.43 -21.83 -40.68
CA VAL A 10 5.84 -20.48 -40.73
C VAL A 10 4.52 -20.47 -41.48
N LEU A 11 4.41 -21.23 -42.57
CA LEU A 11 3.19 -21.30 -43.38
C LEU A 11 2.07 -22.05 -42.65
N LEU A 12 2.38 -23.14 -41.96
CA LEU A 12 1.42 -23.90 -41.14
C LEU A 12 0.94 -23.11 -39.91
N PHE A 13 1.86 -22.50 -39.15
CA PHE A 13 1.49 -21.69 -37.99
C PHE A 13 0.79 -20.38 -38.39
N GLY A 14 1.17 -19.79 -39.52
CA GLY A 14 0.51 -18.62 -40.08
C GLY A 14 -0.93 -18.92 -40.49
N ALA A 15 -1.16 -19.99 -41.26
CA ALA A 15 -2.51 -20.38 -41.68
C ALA A 15 -3.40 -20.79 -40.50
N ALA A 16 -2.87 -21.58 -39.55
CA ALA A 16 -3.62 -21.98 -38.35
C ALA A 16 -3.97 -20.78 -37.46
N GLY A 17 -3.05 -19.82 -37.30
CA GLY A 17 -3.30 -18.59 -36.56
C GLY A 17 -4.38 -17.72 -37.21
N LEU A 18 -4.40 -17.64 -38.54
CA LEU A 18 -5.38 -16.87 -39.30
C LEU A 18 -6.78 -17.49 -39.21
N LEU A 19 -6.88 -18.82 -39.30
CA LEU A 19 -8.15 -19.55 -39.09
C LEU A 19 -8.69 -19.40 -37.66
N LEU A 20 -7.81 -19.48 -36.65
CA LEU A 20 -8.21 -19.27 -35.26
C LEU A 20 -8.70 -17.83 -35.02
N PHE A 21 -8.03 -16.84 -35.62
CA PHE A 21 -8.44 -15.45 -35.54
C PHE A 21 -9.83 -15.23 -36.18
N MET A 22 -10.06 -15.79 -37.37
CA MET A 22 -11.37 -15.70 -38.03
C MET A 22 -12.47 -16.38 -37.21
N TYR A 23 -12.19 -17.56 -36.62
CA TYR A 23 -13.14 -18.25 -35.76
C TYR A 23 -13.50 -17.43 -34.50
N LEU A 24 -12.51 -16.84 -33.84
CA LEU A 24 -12.73 -15.98 -32.67
C LEU A 24 -13.51 -14.71 -33.03
N GLN A 25 -13.28 -14.15 -34.22
CA GLN A 25 -13.99 -12.95 -34.67
C GLN A 25 -15.48 -13.23 -34.92
N VAL A 26 -15.80 -14.36 -35.55
CA VAL A 26 -17.20 -14.83 -35.72
C VAL A 26 -17.85 -15.11 -34.36
N TRP A 27 -17.12 -15.74 -33.43
CA TRP A 27 -17.63 -16.04 -32.09
C TRP A 27 -17.91 -14.78 -31.25
N ILE A 28 -17.14 -13.70 -31.46
CA ILE A 28 -17.37 -12.39 -30.82
C ILE A 28 -18.61 -11.71 -31.41
N GLU A 29 -18.85 -11.83 -32.72
CA GLU A 29 -20.01 -11.24 -33.39
C GLU A 29 -21.33 -11.97 -33.05
N GLU A 30 -21.28 -13.27 -32.73
CA GLU A 30 -22.46 -14.06 -32.36
C GLU A 30 -22.92 -13.90 -30.88
N GLN A 31 -22.25 -13.08 -30.06
CA GLN A 31 -22.72 -12.77 -28.70
C GLN A 31 -23.84 -11.70 -28.75
N PRO A 32 -25.10 -12.01 -28.39
CA PRO A 32 -26.17 -11.03 -28.39
C PRO A 32 -25.95 -10.03 -27.24
N THR A 33 -25.49 -8.82 -27.58
CA THR A 33 -25.52 -7.67 -26.66
C THR A 33 -26.96 -7.29 -26.37
N GLY A 34 -27.45 -7.63 -25.18
CA GLY A 34 -28.72 -7.16 -24.64
C GLY A 34 -28.73 -5.63 -24.52
N ARG A 35 -29.33 -4.96 -25.51
CA ARG A 35 -29.63 -3.53 -25.50
C ARG A 35 -31.07 -3.36 -25.04
N THR A 36 -31.27 -2.97 -23.78
CA THR A 36 -32.56 -2.52 -23.27
C THR A 36 -32.95 -1.22 -23.95
N GLU A 37 -33.98 -1.27 -24.80
CA GLU A 37 -34.62 -0.10 -25.40
C GLU A 37 -35.37 0.72 -24.33
N LYS A 38 -35.07 2.01 -24.28
CA LYS A 38 -35.91 3.02 -23.61
C LYS A 38 -37.17 3.23 -24.45
N LYS A 39 -38.33 2.77 -23.98
CA LYS A 39 -39.62 3.32 -24.40
C LYS A 39 -39.95 4.56 -23.59
N ARG A 40 -40.20 5.65 -24.31
CA ARG A 40 -40.64 6.97 -23.84
C ARG A 40 -42.13 7.04 -24.13
N GLU A 41 -42.97 7.00 -23.10
CA GLU A 41 -44.38 7.40 -23.20
C GLU A 41 -44.62 8.63 -22.32
N LYS A 42 -45.31 9.61 -22.91
CA LYS A 42 -45.69 10.89 -22.31
C LYS A 42 -47.02 10.72 -21.57
N GLY A 43 -47.03 11.18 -20.32
CA GLY A 43 -48.07 12.02 -19.70
C GLY A 43 -49.47 11.45 -19.48
N THR A 44 -49.94 11.47 -18.22
CA THR A 44 -51.13 12.24 -17.80
C THR A 44 -51.14 12.34 -16.27
N SER A 45 -51.44 13.54 -15.77
CA SER A 45 -51.65 13.90 -14.36
C SER A 45 -53.07 13.53 -13.92
N VAL A 46 -53.24 12.84 -12.78
CA VAL A 46 -54.48 12.85 -11.99
C VAL A 46 -54.14 12.77 -10.50
N THR A 47 -54.70 13.72 -9.75
CA THR A 47 -54.70 13.88 -8.29
C THR A 47 -55.89 13.15 -7.67
N THR A 48 -55.68 12.42 -6.57
CA THR A 48 -56.60 12.10 -5.43
C THR A 48 -55.97 10.89 -4.70
N GLY A 49 -56.03 10.65 -3.40
CA GLY A 49 -56.76 11.15 -2.24
C GLY A 49 -56.49 10.14 -1.11
N LYS A 50 -56.46 10.60 0.14
CA LYS A 50 -56.15 9.84 1.38
C LYS A 50 -57.08 8.63 1.62
N ILE A 51 -56.61 7.69 2.46
CA ILE A 51 -57.25 6.99 3.62
C ILE A 51 -56.33 5.80 3.97
N GLN A 52 -55.51 5.85 5.03
CA GLN A 52 -55.77 5.51 6.45
C GLN A 52 -56.11 4.03 6.67
N GLU A 53 -55.22 3.29 7.36
CA GLU A 53 -55.66 2.39 8.43
C GLU A 53 -54.54 2.13 9.46
N HIS A 54 -54.96 2.27 10.71
CA HIS A 54 -54.30 2.04 11.98
C HIS A 54 -54.40 0.55 12.32
N ILE A 55 -53.36 -0.10 12.85
CA ILE A 55 -53.53 -1.06 13.97
C ILE A 55 -52.34 -0.92 14.94
N THR A 56 -52.73 -0.82 16.20
CA THR A 56 -51.98 -0.66 17.46
C THR A 56 -51.71 -2.03 18.10
N ASN A 57 -50.62 -2.17 18.89
CA ASN A 57 -50.51 -2.88 20.18
C ASN A 57 -49.03 -3.27 20.44
N GLN A 58 -48.35 -2.67 21.42
CA GLN A 58 -48.35 -2.92 22.89
C GLN A 58 -47.48 -4.10 23.34
N ASN A 59 -46.44 -3.74 24.13
CA ASN A 59 -45.82 -4.39 25.31
C ASN A 59 -45.23 -5.82 25.16
N SER A 60 -44.12 -6.20 25.78
CA SER A 60 -43.80 -6.06 27.21
C SER A 60 -42.30 -6.27 27.53
N GLU A 61 -41.84 -5.60 28.60
CA GLU A 61 -40.68 -5.99 29.43
C GLU A 61 -40.92 -7.35 30.10
N VAL A 62 -39.88 -8.17 30.31
CA VAL A 62 -39.72 -9.07 31.48
C VAL A 62 -38.22 -9.35 31.76
N HIS A 63 -37.77 -8.86 32.91
CA HIS A 63 -36.97 -9.48 34.00
C HIS A 63 -35.76 -10.42 33.78
N MET A 64 -34.68 -10.06 34.51
CA MET A 64 -33.55 -10.89 34.99
C MET A 64 -33.99 -12.00 35.98
N PRO A 65 -33.07 -12.95 36.26
CA PRO A 65 -32.69 -13.18 37.66
C PRO A 65 -31.16 -13.27 37.91
N GLU A 66 -30.71 -12.65 39.01
CA GLU A 66 -29.55 -13.09 39.84
C GLU A 66 -29.97 -14.37 40.61
N ASP A 67 -29.16 -15.23 41.22
CA ASP A 67 -27.79 -15.22 41.74
C ASP A 67 -27.42 -16.70 42.01
N LEU A 68 -26.13 -17.05 42.08
CA LEU A 68 -25.64 -18.13 42.96
C LEU A 68 -24.10 -18.11 43.04
N ASN A 69 -23.63 -18.16 44.28
CA ASN A 69 -22.35 -17.67 44.74
C ASN A 69 -21.40 -18.83 45.14
N LYS A 70 -20.09 -18.56 45.10
CA LYS A 70 -18.94 -19.23 45.78
C LYS A 70 -18.47 -20.63 45.32
N LYS A 71 -17.18 -20.72 44.93
CA LYS A 71 -16.07 -21.17 45.80
C LYS A 71 -14.68 -21.03 45.14
N THR A 72 -13.72 -20.80 46.03
CA THR A 72 -12.29 -20.49 45.92
C THR A 72 -11.37 -21.60 45.38
N GLY A 73 -10.26 -21.22 44.73
CA GLY A 73 -9.11 -22.10 44.45
C GLY A 73 -7.89 -21.33 43.88
N ASN A 74 -6.71 -21.56 44.47
CA ASN A 74 -5.44 -20.81 44.41
C ASN A 74 -4.76 -20.57 43.02
N PRO A 75 -3.80 -19.61 42.95
CA PRO A 75 -3.12 -19.25 41.72
C PRO A 75 -1.95 -20.21 41.40
N ILE A 76 -1.92 -20.73 40.17
CA ILE A 76 -0.77 -21.44 39.62
C ILE A 76 0.18 -20.40 39.03
N ASN A 77 1.36 -20.27 39.66
CA ASN A 77 2.55 -19.65 39.08
C ASN A 77 2.85 -20.30 37.73
N LEU A 78 2.78 -19.54 36.64
CA LEU A 78 3.40 -19.93 35.37
C LEU A 78 4.60 -19.03 35.10
N GLY A 79 5.77 -19.60 35.35
CA GLY A 79 7.07 -18.98 35.19
C GLY A 79 7.31 -18.48 33.77
N ARG A 80 8.01 -17.35 33.73
CA ARG A 80 8.64 -16.73 32.57
C ARG A 80 9.53 -17.75 31.82
N PRO A 81 9.30 -18.05 30.53
CA PRO A 81 10.28 -18.76 29.73
C PRO A 81 11.22 -17.73 29.08
N THR A 82 12.40 -17.59 29.67
CA THR A 82 13.56 -16.92 29.04
C THR A 82 14.04 -17.82 27.90
N ARG A 83 13.61 -17.57 26.66
CA ARG A 83 14.05 -18.37 25.50
C ARG A 83 15.31 -17.75 24.89
N VAL A 84 16.45 -18.29 25.34
CA VAL A 84 17.77 -18.16 24.71
C VAL A 84 17.71 -18.80 23.32
N LEU A 85 18.01 -18.02 22.28
CA LEU A 85 18.20 -18.50 20.91
C LEU A 85 19.51 -19.30 20.82
N LYS A 86 19.42 -20.63 20.90
CA LYS A 86 20.50 -21.55 20.50
C LYS A 86 20.46 -21.72 18.98
N LYS A 87 21.55 -21.33 18.30
CA LYS A 87 21.84 -21.73 16.91
C LYS A 87 22.02 -23.25 16.86
N SER A 88 21.23 -23.95 16.06
CA SER A 88 21.57 -25.30 15.57
C SER A 88 21.84 -25.21 14.08
N SER A 89 23.11 -25.38 13.71
CA SER A 89 23.54 -25.64 12.34
C SER A 89 23.37 -27.13 12.05
N TYR A 90 22.48 -27.47 11.12
CA TYR A 90 22.49 -28.77 10.46
C TYR A 90 23.18 -28.60 9.11
N SER A 91 24.37 -29.18 8.99
CA SER A 91 25.11 -29.35 7.74
C SER A 91 24.60 -30.61 7.04
N LEU A 92 23.92 -30.45 5.91
CA LEU A 92 23.79 -31.52 4.92
C LEU A 92 24.79 -31.20 3.81
N GLY A 93 25.86 -31.99 3.74
CA GLY A 93 26.83 -31.91 2.66
C GLY A 93 26.28 -32.60 1.42
N GLU A 94 26.53 -32.01 0.25
CA GLU A 94 26.51 -32.76 -1.00
C GLU A 94 27.42 -32.13 -2.04
N ASN A 95 27.92 -33.01 -2.91
CA ASN A 95 29.24 -32.94 -3.53
C ASN A 95 29.38 -31.92 -4.67
N ARG A 96 30.61 -31.39 -4.75
CA ARG A 96 31.14 -30.55 -5.82
C ARG A 96 31.48 -31.41 -7.04
N ALA A 97 30.92 -31.10 -8.21
CA ALA A 97 31.44 -31.56 -9.50
C ALA A 97 31.99 -30.36 -10.27
N HIS A 98 33.32 -30.35 -10.47
CA HIS A 98 34.04 -29.38 -11.27
C HIS A 98 33.72 -29.56 -12.76
N ARG A 99 33.29 -28.50 -13.43
CA ARG A 99 33.43 -28.37 -14.89
C ARG A 99 33.86 -26.95 -15.22
N SER A 100 35.15 -26.82 -15.52
CA SER A 100 35.79 -25.64 -16.10
C SER A 100 35.41 -25.51 -17.58
N ILE A 101 35.10 -24.30 -18.04
CA ILE A 101 35.45 -23.69 -19.35
C ILE A 101 34.73 -22.33 -19.46
N GLY A 102 35.48 -21.30 -19.88
CA GLY A 102 34.92 -20.08 -20.49
C GLY A 102 35.21 -18.78 -19.75
N THR A 103 36.42 -18.25 -19.90
CA THR A 103 36.79 -16.87 -19.59
C THR A 103 35.95 -15.88 -20.40
N HIS A 104 34.94 -15.30 -19.77
CA HIS A 104 34.39 -14.00 -20.17
C HIS A 104 34.91 -12.96 -19.18
N GLN A 105 35.54 -11.91 -19.70
CA GLN A 105 36.00 -10.74 -18.96
C GLN A 105 34.82 -10.20 -18.13
N GLY A 106 34.89 -10.45 -16.82
CA GLY A 106 33.93 -9.95 -15.86
C GLY A 106 34.10 -8.45 -15.73
N ALA A 107 33.03 -7.71 -16.01
CA ALA A 107 32.88 -6.36 -15.46
C ALA A 107 33.04 -6.47 -13.93
N GLU A 108 33.91 -5.65 -13.36
CA GLU A 108 34.08 -5.58 -11.91
C GLU A 108 32.73 -5.36 -11.22
N PRO A 109 32.48 -5.98 -10.06
CA PRO A 109 31.34 -5.63 -9.25
C PRO A 109 31.51 -4.17 -8.84
N ILE A 110 30.60 -3.30 -9.30
CA ILE A 110 30.50 -1.96 -8.74
C ILE A 110 30.12 -2.15 -7.27
N GLU A 111 31.10 -2.05 -6.36
CA GLU A 111 30.87 -1.91 -4.93
C GLU A 111 30.04 -0.64 -4.74
N THR A 112 28.73 -0.81 -4.57
CA THR A 112 27.82 0.29 -4.26
C THR A 112 27.97 0.65 -2.77
N ASN A 113 29.13 1.16 -2.39
CA ASN A 113 29.27 1.87 -1.12
C ASN A 113 28.61 3.23 -1.29
N TRP A 114 27.29 3.27 -1.04
CA TRP A 114 26.53 4.51 -0.96
C TRP A 114 27.15 5.36 0.13
N PRO A 115 27.61 6.60 -0.16
CA PRO A 115 28.06 7.47 0.92
C PRO A 115 26.87 7.69 1.86
N LEU A 116 26.98 7.17 3.08
CA LEU A 116 26.04 7.35 4.19
C LEU A 116 25.94 8.82 4.65
N VAL A 117 26.56 9.74 3.91
CA VAL A 117 26.58 11.17 4.18
C VAL A 117 25.21 11.75 3.85
N THR A 118 24.36 11.86 4.87
CA THR A 118 23.18 12.72 4.85
C THR A 118 23.65 14.17 4.72
N GLN A 119 23.56 14.75 3.52
CA GLN A 119 23.64 16.20 3.37
C GLN A 119 22.46 16.82 4.15
N PRO A 120 22.71 17.78 5.05
CA PRO A 120 21.65 18.55 5.70
C PRO A 120 20.75 19.20 4.65
N LEU A 121 19.43 19.24 4.90
CA LEU A 121 18.54 20.01 4.03
C LEU A 121 18.91 21.49 4.17
N ASN A 122 19.07 22.19 3.04
CA ASN A 122 19.29 23.62 3.06
C ASN A 122 18.05 24.32 3.63
N THR A 123 18.19 25.01 4.76
CA THR A 123 17.11 25.71 5.45
C THR A 123 17.02 27.19 5.09
N SER A 124 17.86 27.69 4.16
CA SER A 124 17.92 29.11 3.79
C SER A 124 16.58 29.66 3.26
N SER A 125 15.75 28.81 2.68
CA SER A 125 14.40 29.13 2.17
C SER A 125 13.35 29.29 3.27
N VAL A 126 13.62 28.81 4.49
CA VAL A 126 12.67 28.82 5.60
C VAL A 126 12.88 30.07 6.44
N GLN A 127 12.08 31.11 6.17
CA GLN A 127 12.09 32.35 6.95
C GLN A 127 11.03 32.33 8.06
N GLY A 128 11.42 32.76 9.26
CA GLY A 128 10.52 33.02 10.39
C GLY A 128 10.38 31.88 11.41
N HIS A 129 9.94 32.24 12.62
CA HIS A 129 9.80 31.32 13.76
C HIS A 129 8.76 30.21 13.54
N ARG A 130 7.84 30.39 12.59
CA ARG A 130 6.71 29.46 12.31
C ARG A 130 7.16 28.01 12.09
N TRP A 131 8.32 27.79 11.47
CA TRP A 131 8.75 26.46 11.07
C TRP A 131 9.83 25.84 11.96
N GLN A 132 10.23 26.52 13.04
CA GLN A 132 11.30 26.03 13.93
C GLN A 132 10.96 24.66 14.54
N LYS A 133 9.72 24.48 15.00
CA LYS A 133 9.24 23.21 15.57
C LYS A 133 9.21 22.08 14.53
N ALA A 134 8.74 22.37 13.31
CA ALA A 134 8.71 21.40 12.21
C ALA A 134 10.12 20.99 11.81
N GLY A 135 11.06 21.94 11.71
CA GLY A 135 12.47 21.67 11.44
C GLY A 135 13.14 20.79 12.50
N ALA A 136 12.98 21.13 13.78
CA ALA A 136 13.51 20.31 14.87
C ALA A 136 12.92 18.89 14.88
N THR A 137 11.63 18.76 14.57
CA THR A 137 10.94 17.46 14.46
C THR A 137 11.51 16.63 13.32
N GLN A 138 11.76 17.23 12.16
CA GLN A 138 12.31 16.55 11.00
C GLN A 138 13.77 16.13 11.20
N GLU A 139 14.59 16.96 11.85
CA GLU A 139 15.96 16.59 12.23
C GLU A 139 15.97 15.37 13.17
N LYS A 140 15.08 15.37 14.18
CA LYS A 140 14.91 14.24 15.10
C LYS A 140 14.50 12.96 14.37
N ARG A 141 13.55 13.05 13.43
CA ARG A 141 13.09 11.88 12.65
C ARG A 141 14.17 11.34 11.73
N ARG A 142 14.90 12.22 11.04
CA ARG A 142 16.02 11.83 10.17
C ARG A 142 17.13 11.16 10.97
N SER A 143 17.56 11.79 12.07
CA SER A 143 18.58 11.23 12.95
C SER A 143 18.17 9.89 13.52
N PHE A 144 16.92 9.75 13.96
CA PHE A 144 16.39 8.48 14.45
C PHE A 144 16.42 7.38 13.37
N LEU A 145 15.96 7.67 12.15
CA LEU A 145 15.96 6.70 11.06
C LEU A 145 17.39 6.27 10.70
N HIS A 146 18.34 7.21 10.70
CA HIS A 146 19.76 6.92 10.46
C HIS A 146 20.33 5.96 11.52
N GLU A 147 20.12 6.26 12.80
CA GLU A 147 20.58 5.39 13.90
C GLU A 147 19.88 4.03 13.89
N PHE A 148 18.59 3.99 13.56
CA PHE A 148 17.87 2.75 13.33
C PHE A 148 18.54 1.92 12.23
N CYS A 149 18.84 2.52 11.08
CA CYS A 149 19.44 1.81 9.96
C CYS A 149 20.89 1.38 10.22
N LYS A 150 21.68 2.13 10.99
CA LYS A 150 22.99 1.65 11.48
C LYS A 150 22.86 0.39 12.33
N LYS A 151 21.83 0.33 13.17
CA LYS A 151 21.61 -0.78 14.11
C LYS A 151 20.97 -2.01 13.47
N TYR A 152 20.02 -1.81 12.55
CA TYR A 152 19.15 -2.88 12.01
C TYR A 152 19.28 -3.08 10.49
N GLY A 153 19.99 -2.20 9.78
CA GLY A 153 20.14 -2.25 8.31
C GLY A 153 21.11 -3.31 7.79
N GLY A 154 21.80 -4.03 8.69
CA GLY A 154 22.84 -5.03 8.36
C GLY A 154 22.37 -6.31 7.67
N VAL A 155 21.15 -6.36 7.12
CA VAL A 155 20.74 -7.42 6.20
C VAL A 155 20.86 -6.83 4.79
N ASN A 156 22.08 -6.78 4.28
CA ASN A 156 22.30 -6.62 2.85
C ASN A 156 21.57 -7.80 2.18
N ASP A 157 20.48 -7.54 1.47
CA ASP A 157 20.02 -8.44 0.41
C ASP A 157 20.96 -8.17 -0.76
N PRO A 158 22.01 -8.99 -0.99
CA PRO A 158 23.06 -8.69 -1.95
C PRO A 158 22.54 -8.71 -3.41
N GLN A 159 21.23 -8.96 -3.61
CA GLN A 159 20.59 -9.13 -4.90
C GLN A 159 19.41 -8.18 -5.16
N SER A 160 19.15 -7.18 -4.30
CA SER A 160 18.03 -6.27 -4.56
C SER A 160 18.31 -5.40 -5.81
N ASN A 161 17.71 -5.79 -6.94
CA ASN A 161 17.79 -5.06 -8.20
C ASN A 161 17.40 -3.59 -7.99
N ILE A 162 18.31 -2.66 -8.30
CA ILE A 162 18.12 -1.21 -8.13
C ILE A 162 16.82 -0.71 -8.76
N PHE A 163 16.44 -1.22 -9.93
CA PHE A 163 15.20 -0.83 -10.62
C PHE A 163 13.96 -1.22 -9.82
N ARG A 164 13.99 -2.37 -9.12
CA ARG A 164 12.91 -2.78 -8.22
C ARG A 164 12.87 -1.88 -6.99
N MET A 165 14.02 -1.60 -6.39
CA MET A 165 14.15 -0.76 -5.20
C MET A 165 13.59 0.66 -5.43
N VAL A 166 13.86 1.25 -6.60
CA VAL A 166 13.46 2.62 -6.93
C VAL A 166 12.15 2.71 -7.73
N SER A 167 11.46 1.58 -7.94
CA SER A 167 10.23 1.52 -8.76
C SER A 167 9.06 2.34 -8.22
N ARG A 168 9.08 2.65 -6.91
CA ARG A 168 8.05 3.44 -6.23
C ARG A 168 8.44 4.89 -5.99
N ILE A 169 9.60 5.31 -6.50
CA ILE A 169 10.10 6.67 -6.32
C ILE A 169 9.69 7.49 -7.52
N TYR A 170 8.89 8.51 -7.31
CA TYR A 170 8.55 9.50 -8.33
C TYR A 170 9.61 10.59 -8.40
N VAL A 171 9.87 11.06 -9.62
CA VAL A 171 10.88 12.08 -9.92
C VAL A 171 10.20 13.39 -10.29
N GLU A 172 10.61 14.47 -9.62
CA GLU A 172 10.27 15.85 -9.98
C GLU A 172 11.59 16.60 -10.19
N ASP A 173 11.97 16.78 -11.45
CA ASP A 173 13.30 17.30 -11.81
C ASP A 173 13.45 18.81 -11.53
N LYS A 174 12.36 19.61 -11.51
CA LYS A 174 12.42 21.07 -11.39
C LYS A 174 12.91 21.52 -10.02
N HIS A 175 12.44 20.89 -8.95
CA HIS A 175 12.86 21.15 -7.57
C HIS A 175 13.77 20.02 -7.04
N LYS A 176 14.23 19.11 -7.91
CA LYS A 176 15.13 18.00 -7.59
C LYS A 176 14.61 17.12 -6.45
N ILE A 177 13.39 16.58 -6.60
CA ILE A 177 12.72 15.76 -5.59
C ILE A 177 12.63 14.31 -6.03
N LEU A 178 12.87 13.41 -5.08
CA LEU A 178 12.55 11.99 -5.16
C LEU A 178 11.50 11.65 -4.08
N TYR A 179 10.27 11.38 -4.48
CA TYR A 179 9.17 11.06 -3.57
C TYR A 179 8.88 9.55 -3.59
N CYS A 180 9.10 8.84 -2.48
CA CYS A 180 8.69 7.44 -2.41
C CYS A 180 7.19 7.29 -2.08
N GLU A 181 6.49 6.56 -2.93
CA GLU A 181 5.06 6.33 -2.77
C GLU A 181 4.77 5.25 -1.72
N VAL A 182 4.25 5.69 -0.57
CA VAL A 182 3.62 4.83 0.43
C VAL A 182 2.09 4.95 0.31
N PRO A 183 1.38 3.90 -0.17
CA PRO A 183 -0.06 3.94 -0.25
C PRO A 183 -0.70 4.15 1.12
N LYS A 184 -1.82 4.89 1.13
CA LYS A 184 -2.61 5.26 2.31
C LYS A 184 -1.90 6.17 3.32
N ALA A 185 -0.76 6.75 2.94
CA ALA A 185 -0.06 7.81 3.66
C ALA A 185 -0.12 9.17 2.91
N GLY A 186 -1.24 9.47 2.25
CA GLY A 186 -1.45 10.73 1.51
C GLY A 186 -0.91 10.75 0.08
N CYS A 187 -0.55 9.58 -0.49
CA CYS A 187 0.13 9.50 -1.78
C CYS A 187 -0.60 10.13 -2.97
N SER A 188 -1.94 10.04 -3.05
CA SER A 188 -2.69 10.71 -4.13
C SER A 188 -2.47 12.22 -4.11
N ASN A 189 -2.50 12.83 -2.92
CA ASN A 189 -2.32 14.27 -2.76
C ASN A 189 -0.87 14.68 -3.01
N TRP A 190 0.11 13.86 -2.63
CA TRP A 190 1.50 14.07 -3.02
C TRP A 190 1.71 14.03 -4.53
N LYS A 191 1.12 13.06 -5.23
CA LYS A 191 1.19 13.02 -6.70
C LYS A 191 0.59 14.28 -7.33
N ARG A 192 -0.52 14.81 -6.80
CA ARG A 192 -1.08 16.11 -7.24
C ARG A 192 -0.09 17.25 -7.05
N VAL A 193 0.54 17.31 -5.87
CA VAL A 193 1.58 18.31 -5.58
C VAL A 193 2.74 18.19 -6.56
N LEU A 194 3.24 16.99 -6.85
CA LEU A 194 4.31 16.76 -7.84
C LEU A 194 3.88 17.21 -9.25
N MET A 195 2.62 16.98 -9.63
CA MET A 195 2.05 17.45 -10.91
C MET A 195 1.89 18.98 -10.98
N VAL A 196 1.70 19.68 -9.86
CA VAL A 196 1.70 21.14 -9.87
C VAL A 196 3.13 21.68 -9.89
N LEU A 197 4.03 21.08 -9.11
CA LEU A 197 5.45 21.47 -9.06
C LEU A 197 6.13 21.36 -10.44
N ASN A 198 5.84 20.31 -11.20
CA ASN A 198 6.40 20.11 -12.53
C ASN A 198 5.64 20.88 -13.64
N GLY A 199 4.63 21.67 -13.30
CA GLY A 199 3.88 22.50 -14.25
C GLY A 199 2.84 21.76 -15.09
N LEU A 200 2.48 20.52 -14.75
CA LEU A 200 1.43 19.76 -15.44
C LEU A 200 0.01 20.20 -15.05
N ALA A 201 -0.14 20.93 -13.96
CA ALA A 201 -1.41 21.48 -13.50
C ALA A 201 -1.20 22.82 -12.78
N SER A 202 -2.19 23.71 -12.85
CA SER A 202 -2.17 24.99 -12.13
C SER A 202 -2.58 24.88 -10.66
N SER A 203 -3.32 23.84 -10.30
CA SER A 203 -3.88 23.66 -8.96
C SER A 203 -4.07 22.19 -8.63
N VAL A 204 -3.83 21.83 -7.36
CA VAL A 204 -4.05 20.48 -6.85
C VAL A 204 -5.55 20.09 -6.84
N TYR A 205 -6.46 21.07 -6.80
CA TYR A 205 -7.90 20.83 -6.75
C TYR A 205 -8.50 20.41 -8.08
N ASN A 206 -7.81 20.67 -9.20
CA ASN A 206 -8.31 20.38 -10.56
C ASN A 206 -7.85 19.01 -11.09
N ILE A 207 -7.23 18.19 -10.25
CA ILE A 207 -6.64 16.91 -10.66
C ILE A 207 -7.48 15.76 -10.08
N SER A 208 -8.16 15.03 -10.95
CA SER A 208 -9.00 13.89 -10.57
C SER A 208 -8.18 12.71 -10.02
N HIS A 209 -8.82 11.82 -9.25
CA HIS A 209 -8.20 10.57 -8.80
C HIS A 209 -7.66 9.72 -9.96
N GLY A 210 -8.43 9.63 -11.06
CA GLY A 210 -8.04 8.84 -12.22
C GLY A 210 -6.79 9.39 -12.90
N THR A 211 -6.70 10.71 -13.03
CA THR A 211 -5.53 11.40 -13.58
C THR A 211 -4.27 11.09 -12.77
N VAL A 212 -4.37 11.14 -11.43
CA VAL A 212 -3.25 10.90 -10.51
C VAL A 212 -2.68 9.48 -10.61
N HIS A 213 -3.53 8.47 -10.78
CA HIS A 213 -3.11 7.07 -10.69
C HIS A 213 -2.98 6.34 -12.03
N TYR A 214 -3.73 6.76 -13.05
CA TYR A 214 -3.79 6.05 -14.34
C TYR A 214 -3.25 6.89 -15.51
N GLY A 215 -3.07 8.20 -15.34
CA GLY A 215 -2.63 9.11 -16.41
C GLY A 215 -1.15 9.00 -16.82
N LYS A 216 -0.33 8.24 -16.07
CA LYS A 216 1.13 8.07 -16.31
C LYS A 216 1.91 9.40 -16.47
N HIS A 217 1.41 10.48 -15.84
CA HIS A 217 1.97 11.83 -15.97
C HIS A 217 3.30 12.04 -15.22
N LEU A 218 3.54 11.28 -14.15
CA LEU A 218 4.74 11.39 -13.34
C LEU A 218 5.72 10.27 -13.68
N LYS A 219 7.00 10.62 -13.86
CA LYS A 219 8.08 9.66 -14.09
C LYS A 219 8.45 8.97 -12.78
N THR A 220 8.69 7.67 -12.85
CA THR A 220 9.29 6.90 -11.75
C THR A 220 10.79 6.77 -11.96
N LEU A 221 11.57 6.67 -10.91
CA LEU A 221 13.03 6.68 -10.98
C LEU A 221 13.57 5.47 -11.74
N ASN A 222 12.88 4.33 -11.68
CA ASN A 222 13.22 3.14 -12.47
C ASN A 222 12.96 3.28 -13.98
N SER A 223 12.39 4.40 -14.46
CA SER A 223 12.27 4.66 -15.90
C SER A 223 13.53 5.30 -16.51
N PHE A 224 14.54 5.61 -15.69
CA PHE A 224 15.81 6.18 -16.13
C PHE A 224 16.87 5.07 -16.25
N ASP A 225 17.93 5.34 -17.02
CA ASP A 225 19.12 4.48 -17.06
C ASP A 225 19.88 4.52 -15.73
N LEU A 226 20.84 3.59 -15.55
CA LEU A 226 21.61 3.50 -14.30
C LEU A 226 22.30 4.83 -13.93
N LYS A 227 22.88 5.52 -14.93
CA LYS A 227 23.52 6.82 -14.72
C LYS A 227 22.51 7.86 -14.23
N GLY A 228 21.34 7.94 -14.85
CA GLY A 228 20.26 8.85 -14.46
C GLY A 228 19.66 8.53 -13.09
N ILE A 229 19.59 7.25 -12.71
CA ILE A 229 19.19 6.82 -11.38
C ILE A 229 20.19 7.30 -10.34
N TYR A 230 21.48 6.97 -10.51
CA TYR A 230 22.53 7.31 -9.54
C TYR A 230 22.72 8.82 -9.40
N MET A 231 22.69 9.57 -10.51
CA MET A 231 22.79 11.02 -10.47
C MET A 231 21.69 11.62 -9.58
N ARG A 232 20.43 11.19 -9.74
CA ARG A 232 19.32 11.71 -8.94
C ARG A 232 19.38 11.24 -7.50
N LEU A 233 19.68 9.96 -7.25
CA LEU A 233 19.87 9.49 -5.88
C LEU A 233 20.99 10.27 -5.17
N ASN A 234 22.04 10.70 -5.87
CA ASN A 234 23.11 11.48 -5.24
C ASN A 234 22.78 12.96 -5.06
N THR A 235 21.98 13.56 -5.94
CA THR A 235 21.82 15.02 -6.01
C THR A 235 20.43 15.54 -5.63
N TYR A 236 19.42 14.67 -5.51
CA TYR A 236 18.04 15.08 -5.26
C TYR A 236 17.64 14.85 -3.81
N THR A 237 16.75 15.71 -3.32
CA THR A 237 16.11 15.60 -2.02
C THR A 237 15.14 14.42 -2.01
N LYS A 238 15.40 13.43 -1.17
CA LYS A 238 14.58 12.24 -1.01
C LYS A 238 13.61 12.41 0.13
N VAL A 239 12.33 12.18 -0.15
CA VAL A 239 11.24 12.37 0.81
C VAL A 239 10.33 11.15 0.85
N VAL A 240 9.94 10.77 2.06
CA VAL A 240 8.94 9.74 2.31
C VAL A 240 7.93 10.25 3.32
N PHE A 241 6.66 9.96 3.07
CA PHE A 241 5.58 10.18 4.03
C PHE A 241 5.06 8.83 4.50
N VAL A 242 5.10 8.62 5.80
CA VAL A 242 4.68 7.37 6.45
C VAL A 242 3.43 7.60 7.29
N ARG A 243 2.83 6.51 7.75
CA ARG A 243 1.63 6.50 8.58
C ARG A 243 1.76 5.38 9.59
N ASP A 244 1.14 5.53 10.76
CA ASP A 244 1.00 4.45 11.73
C ASP A 244 0.58 3.15 11.00
N PRO A 245 1.30 2.03 11.19
CA PRO A 245 1.06 0.83 10.41
C PRO A 245 -0.38 0.29 10.51
N MET A 246 -1.03 0.36 11.68
CA MET A 246 -2.41 -0.10 11.85
C MET A 246 -3.42 0.86 11.22
N GLU A 247 -3.22 2.17 11.37
CA GLU A 247 -4.04 3.15 10.65
C GLU A 247 -3.92 3.00 9.13
N ARG A 248 -2.71 2.74 8.63
CA ARG A 248 -2.46 2.51 7.21
C ARG A 248 -3.17 1.25 6.72
N LEU A 249 -3.09 0.16 7.49
CA LEU A 249 -3.74 -1.11 7.19
C LEU A 249 -5.27 -0.97 7.16
N VAL A 250 -5.86 -0.38 8.20
CA VAL A 250 -7.31 -0.16 8.27
C VAL A 250 -7.74 0.76 7.14
N SER A 251 -6.98 1.82 6.84
CA SER A 251 -7.27 2.68 5.69
C SER A 251 -7.23 1.92 4.37
N ALA A 252 -6.36 0.93 4.19
CA ALA A 252 -6.32 0.09 3.01
C ALA A 252 -7.55 -0.83 2.94
N PHE A 253 -7.89 -1.50 4.04
CA PHE A 253 -9.07 -2.37 4.11
C PHE A 253 -10.36 -1.61 3.73
N ARG A 254 -10.59 -0.46 4.38
CA ARG A 254 -11.77 0.41 4.14
C ARG A 254 -11.87 0.84 2.69
N ASP A 255 -10.75 1.22 2.09
CA ASP A 255 -10.68 1.66 0.69
C ASP A 255 -10.91 0.54 -0.34
N LYS A 256 -10.52 -0.69 -0.01
CA LYS A 256 -10.54 -1.81 -0.97
C LYS A 256 -11.73 -2.74 -0.82
N PHE A 257 -12.34 -2.83 0.36
CA PHE A 257 -13.33 -3.87 0.67
C PHE A 257 -14.67 -3.37 1.23
N GLU A 258 -14.78 -2.11 1.68
CA GLU A 258 -16.03 -1.57 2.23
C GLU A 258 -16.91 -0.86 1.20
N HIS A 259 -16.34 -0.54 0.04
CA HIS A 259 -17.02 0.13 -1.05
C HIS A 259 -16.95 -0.72 -2.32
N PRO A 260 -17.92 -0.59 -3.25
CA PRO A 260 -17.86 -1.30 -4.52
C PRO A 260 -16.51 -1.14 -5.24
N ASN A 261 -15.84 -2.26 -5.52
CA ASN A 261 -14.53 -2.27 -6.13
C ASN A 261 -14.42 -3.38 -7.17
N SER A 262 -14.28 -3.00 -8.44
CA SER A 262 -14.27 -3.92 -9.58
C SER A 262 -13.00 -4.78 -9.71
N TYR A 263 -11.91 -4.41 -9.01
CA TYR A 263 -10.67 -5.17 -9.04
C TYR A 263 -10.46 -5.97 -7.74
N TYR A 264 -10.53 -5.29 -6.58
CA TYR A 264 -10.18 -5.93 -5.31
C TYR A 264 -11.20 -6.96 -4.86
N HIS A 265 -12.50 -6.77 -5.12
CA HIS A 265 -13.51 -7.76 -4.72
C HIS A 265 -13.37 -9.07 -5.51
N PRO A 266 -13.30 -9.05 -6.86
CA PRO A 266 -13.17 -10.30 -7.61
C PRO A 266 -11.82 -11.00 -7.40
N VAL A 267 -10.72 -10.24 -7.31
CA VAL A 267 -9.36 -10.81 -7.23
C VAL A 267 -9.02 -11.23 -5.80
N PHE A 268 -9.13 -10.31 -4.84
CA PHE A 268 -8.75 -10.58 -3.45
C PHE A 268 -9.93 -11.03 -2.62
N GLY A 269 -11.07 -10.36 -2.72
CA GLY A 269 -12.23 -10.60 -1.86
C GLY A 269 -12.78 -12.01 -1.98
N LYS A 270 -12.98 -12.52 -3.20
CA LYS A 270 -13.37 -13.92 -3.43
C LYS A 270 -12.39 -14.91 -2.82
N ALA A 271 -11.08 -14.70 -3.03
CA ALA A 271 -10.04 -15.59 -2.54
C ALA A 271 -9.95 -15.60 -1.00
N ILE A 272 -10.08 -14.43 -0.37
CA ILE A 272 -10.10 -14.27 1.09
C ILE A 272 -11.34 -14.97 1.67
N ILE A 273 -12.53 -14.67 1.17
CA ILE A 273 -13.78 -15.26 1.67
C ILE A 273 -13.74 -16.79 1.51
N LYS A 274 -13.35 -17.28 0.32
CA LYS A 274 -13.29 -18.72 0.04
C LYS A 274 -12.37 -19.49 1.01
N LYS A 275 -11.26 -18.88 1.44
CA LYS A 275 -10.27 -19.57 2.27
C LYS A 275 -10.53 -19.43 3.77
N TYR A 276 -11.00 -18.27 4.23
CA TYR A 276 -11.02 -17.94 5.66
C TYR A 276 -12.42 -17.85 6.27
N ARG A 277 -13.49 -17.87 5.47
CA ARG A 277 -14.86 -17.89 5.98
C ARG A 277 -15.37 -19.34 6.04
N PRO A 278 -15.85 -19.81 7.20
CA PRO A 278 -16.52 -21.12 7.27
C PRO A 278 -17.89 -21.07 6.59
N ASN A 279 -18.33 -22.20 6.02
CA ASN A 279 -19.68 -22.40 5.48
C ASN A 279 -20.12 -21.35 4.45
N VAL A 280 -19.28 -21.10 3.43
CA VAL A 280 -19.57 -20.11 2.39
C VAL A 280 -20.66 -20.62 1.44
N TYR A 281 -21.78 -19.91 1.37
CA TYR A 281 -22.80 -20.14 0.34
C TYR A 281 -22.30 -19.64 -1.03
N ALA A 282 -22.60 -20.38 -2.10
CA ALA A 282 -22.14 -20.07 -3.46
C ALA A 282 -22.43 -18.60 -3.87
N GLU A 283 -23.59 -18.07 -3.46
CA GLU A 283 -24.01 -16.69 -3.73
C GLU A 283 -23.10 -15.63 -3.10
N THR A 284 -22.48 -15.92 -1.94
CA THR A 284 -21.55 -15.00 -1.27
C THR A 284 -20.23 -14.85 -2.05
N LEU A 285 -19.91 -15.78 -2.95
CA LEU A 285 -18.72 -15.75 -3.80
C LEU A 285 -18.95 -15.03 -5.15
N ASN A 286 -20.17 -14.60 -5.46
CA ASN A 286 -20.51 -14.09 -6.80
C ASN A 286 -19.69 -12.86 -7.20
N ASN A 287 -19.46 -11.92 -6.29
CA ASN A 287 -18.66 -10.72 -6.57
C ASN A 287 -17.46 -10.52 -5.63
N GLY A 288 -17.37 -11.27 -4.52
CA GLY A 288 -16.30 -11.14 -3.53
C GLY A 288 -16.40 -9.91 -2.62
N SER A 289 -17.57 -9.29 -2.54
CA SER A 289 -17.83 -8.21 -1.58
C SER A 289 -18.03 -8.76 -0.15
N GLY A 290 -17.96 -7.87 0.84
CA GLY A 290 -18.28 -8.21 2.22
C GLY A 290 -17.19 -9.02 2.93
N VAL A 291 -15.93 -8.87 2.52
CA VAL A 291 -14.77 -9.38 3.28
C VAL A 291 -14.81 -8.77 4.68
N LYS A 292 -14.65 -9.59 5.73
CA LYS A 292 -14.52 -9.10 7.11
C LYS A 292 -13.07 -8.76 7.41
N PHE A 293 -12.84 -7.76 8.27
CA PHE A 293 -11.48 -7.36 8.63
C PHE A 293 -10.65 -8.51 9.23
N LYS A 294 -11.29 -9.37 10.05
CA LYS A 294 -10.65 -10.57 10.60
C LYS A 294 -10.16 -11.55 9.52
N GLU A 295 -10.96 -11.75 8.47
CA GLU A 295 -10.59 -12.60 7.32
C GLU A 295 -9.42 -11.99 6.54
N PHE A 296 -9.42 -10.65 6.40
CA PHE A 296 -8.30 -9.93 5.80
C PHE A 296 -7.01 -10.04 6.64
N VAL A 297 -7.10 -10.00 7.98
CA VAL A 297 -5.95 -10.21 8.86
C VAL A 297 -5.38 -11.62 8.72
N TYR A 298 -6.24 -12.65 8.66
CA TYR A 298 -5.79 -14.02 8.37
C TYR A 298 -5.09 -14.13 7.03
N TYR A 299 -5.63 -13.46 6.00
CA TYR A 299 -4.97 -13.38 4.70
C TYR A 299 -3.56 -12.80 4.75
N LEU A 300 -3.34 -11.74 5.54
CA LEU A 300 -2.03 -11.10 5.67
C LEU A 300 -1.01 -11.98 6.40
N LEU A 301 -1.47 -12.68 7.44
CA LEU A 301 -0.63 -13.50 8.31
C LEU A 301 -0.35 -14.89 7.72
N ASP A 302 -1.13 -15.33 6.72
CA ASP A 302 -0.92 -16.61 6.06
C ASP A 302 0.30 -16.57 5.12
N ALA A 303 1.26 -17.49 5.33
CA ALA A 303 2.41 -17.67 4.45
C ALA A 303 2.02 -18.22 3.06
N HIS A 304 0.90 -18.95 2.97
CA HIS A 304 0.36 -19.55 1.74
C HIS A 304 -0.89 -18.81 1.24
N ARG A 305 -0.92 -17.48 1.42
CA ARG A 305 -2.05 -16.64 1.02
C ARG A 305 -2.36 -16.80 -0.49
N PRO A 306 -3.65 -16.80 -0.87
CA PRO A 306 -4.06 -17.27 -2.21
C PRO A 306 -3.75 -16.35 -3.39
N VAL A 307 -3.44 -15.05 -3.20
CA VAL A 307 -3.20 -14.10 -4.31
C VAL A 307 -1.80 -13.48 -4.25
N GLY A 308 -1.36 -13.04 -3.06
CA GLY A 308 -0.04 -12.46 -2.84
C GLY A 308 -0.08 -11.12 -2.08
N MET A 309 1.07 -10.49 -1.90
CA MET A 309 1.10 -9.17 -1.27
C MET A 309 0.70 -8.07 -2.25
N ASP A 310 -0.12 -7.13 -1.77
CA ASP A 310 -0.43 -5.90 -2.48
C ASP A 310 0.30 -4.73 -1.81
N ILE A 311 0.63 -3.72 -2.61
CA ILE A 311 1.34 -2.51 -2.18
C ILE A 311 0.59 -1.73 -1.08
N HIS A 312 -0.74 -1.84 -1.01
CA HIS A 312 -1.55 -1.09 -0.05
C HIS A 312 -1.38 -1.58 1.38
N TRP A 313 -0.96 -2.83 1.58
CA TRP A 313 -0.72 -3.44 2.89
C TRP A 313 0.68 -4.03 3.05
N GLU A 314 1.59 -3.84 2.10
CA GLU A 314 3.02 -4.18 2.25
C GLU A 314 3.76 -3.17 3.13
N ARG A 315 4.72 -3.62 3.94
CA ARG A 315 5.51 -2.80 4.85
C ARG A 315 6.27 -1.68 4.12
N VAL A 316 6.35 -0.52 4.75
CA VAL A 316 7.09 0.65 4.24
C VAL A 316 8.58 0.31 4.08
N SER A 317 9.14 -0.46 5.01
CA SER A 317 10.51 -0.99 4.94
C SER A 317 10.80 -1.77 3.64
N LYS A 318 9.79 -2.44 3.06
CA LYS A 318 9.89 -3.15 1.77
C LYS A 318 9.49 -2.31 0.56
N LEU A 319 8.62 -1.31 0.74
CA LEU A 319 8.18 -0.44 -0.36
C LEU A 319 9.23 0.62 -0.73
N CYS A 320 9.89 1.18 0.28
CA CYS A 320 10.72 2.38 0.13
C CYS A 320 12.18 2.19 0.55
N TYR A 321 12.56 1.01 1.04
CA TYR A 321 13.91 0.64 1.47
C TYR A 321 14.66 1.74 2.25
N PRO A 322 14.14 2.26 3.37
CA PRO A 322 14.71 3.43 4.06
C PRO A 322 16.13 3.27 4.60
N CYS A 323 16.63 2.03 4.73
CA CYS A 323 18.01 1.77 5.10
C CYS A 323 18.96 1.60 3.90
N LEU A 324 18.44 1.45 2.68
CA LEU A 324 19.23 1.45 1.44
C LEU A 324 19.14 2.79 0.70
N ILE A 325 18.07 3.54 0.93
CA ILE A 325 17.84 4.86 0.35
C ILE A 325 17.87 5.89 1.48
N ASN A 326 18.86 6.80 1.41
CA ASN A 326 19.06 7.81 2.43
C ASN A 326 18.07 8.97 2.32
N TYR A 327 16.89 8.85 2.97
CA TYR A 327 15.85 9.88 2.96
C TYR A 327 16.27 11.15 3.72
N ASN A 328 16.12 12.30 3.07
CA ASN A 328 16.41 13.60 3.66
C ASN A 328 15.26 14.13 4.52
N PHE A 329 14.01 13.70 4.25
CA PHE A 329 12.81 14.14 4.95
C PHE A 329 11.84 12.97 5.22
N VAL A 330 11.32 12.91 6.45
CA VAL A 330 10.37 11.86 6.87
C VAL A 330 9.11 12.52 7.44
N GLY A 331 8.11 12.68 6.59
CA GLY A 331 6.80 13.16 6.99
C GLY A 331 5.95 12.06 7.62
N LYS A 332 5.05 12.45 8.53
CA LYS A 332 4.08 11.54 9.16
C LYS A 332 2.66 11.96 8.80
N PHE A 333 1.80 11.00 8.49
CA PHE A 333 0.41 11.26 8.13
C PHE A 333 -0.35 11.94 9.27
N GLU A 334 0.03 11.64 10.52
CA GLU A 334 -0.54 12.21 11.73
C GLU A 334 -0.26 13.72 11.86
N SER A 335 0.82 14.21 11.22
CA SER A 335 1.21 15.62 11.13
C SER A 335 1.29 16.08 9.66
N LEU A 336 0.49 15.47 8.77
CA LEU A 336 0.68 15.57 7.32
C LEU A 336 0.68 17.01 6.81
N GLU A 337 -0.28 17.82 7.25
CA GLU A 337 -0.42 19.20 6.77
C GLU A 337 0.78 20.06 7.17
N GLU A 338 1.22 19.98 8.44
CA GLU A 338 2.38 20.72 8.92
C GLU A 338 3.66 20.25 8.22
N ASP A 339 3.90 18.93 8.17
CA ASP A 339 5.08 18.36 7.54
C ASP A 339 5.14 18.67 6.04
N ALA A 340 4.03 18.51 5.34
CA ALA A 340 3.97 18.73 3.90
C ALA A 340 4.20 20.20 3.54
N ASN A 341 3.53 21.12 4.24
CA ASN A 341 3.70 22.55 3.98
C ASN A 341 5.10 23.04 4.41
N TYR A 342 5.68 22.48 5.46
CA TYR A 342 7.07 22.73 5.82
C TYR A 342 8.03 22.24 4.72
N PHE A 343 7.83 21.03 4.21
CA PHE A 343 8.63 20.49 3.10
C PHE A 343 8.53 21.36 1.84
N LEU A 344 7.32 21.82 1.49
CA LEU A 344 7.11 22.72 0.35
C LEU A 344 7.89 24.03 0.50
N GLN A 345 7.95 24.60 1.71
CA GLN A 345 8.79 25.78 1.96
C GLN A 345 10.29 25.46 1.82
N LEU A 346 10.75 24.32 2.36
CA LEU A 346 12.16 23.91 2.28
C LEU A 346 12.66 23.81 0.83
N ILE A 347 11.87 23.21 -0.06
CA ILE A 347 12.25 23.03 -1.47
C ILE A 347 12.08 24.29 -2.33
N GLY A 348 11.63 25.40 -1.76
CA GLY A 348 11.35 26.63 -2.50
C GLY A 348 10.17 26.51 -3.46
N ALA A 349 9.15 25.73 -3.11
CA ALA A 349 7.92 25.64 -3.90
C ALA A 349 7.19 27.00 -3.97
N PRO A 350 6.35 27.23 -4.99
CA PRO A 350 5.50 28.44 -5.07
C PRO A 350 4.73 28.67 -3.75
N LYS A 351 4.67 29.93 -3.29
CA LYS A 351 4.13 30.27 -1.96
C LYS A 351 2.66 29.88 -1.81
N GLU A 352 1.93 29.95 -2.92
CA GLU A 352 0.50 29.66 -3.06
C GLU A 352 0.22 28.15 -3.06
N LEU A 353 1.22 27.32 -3.39
CA LEU A 353 1.07 25.87 -3.36
C LEU A 353 1.07 25.38 -1.90
N LYS A 354 -0.08 24.85 -1.49
CA LYS A 354 -0.25 24.16 -0.20
C LYS A 354 -0.60 22.70 -0.43
N PHE A 355 -0.27 21.87 0.55
CA PHE A 355 -0.70 20.49 0.54
C PHE A 355 -2.24 20.43 0.67
N PRO A 356 -2.95 19.71 -0.21
CA PRO A 356 -4.41 19.67 -0.17
C PRO A 356 -4.92 18.86 1.02
N ASP A 357 -5.92 19.41 1.70
CA ASP A 357 -6.55 18.88 2.90
C ASP A 357 -7.79 18.02 2.62
N PHE A 358 -8.23 17.88 1.36
CA PHE A 358 -9.39 17.07 0.99
C PHE A 358 -9.07 15.56 0.97
N LYS A 359 -10.11 14.75 1.19
CA LYS A 359 -10.03 13.28 1.09
C LYS A 359 -10.29 12.83 -0.34
N ASP A 360 -9.29 12.20 -0.95
CA ASP A 360 -9.27 11.83 -2.38
C ASP A 360 -10.39 10.86 -2.82
N ARG A 361 -10.66 9.81 -2.02
CA ARG A 361 -11.71 8.83 -2.29
C ARG A 361 -12.61 8.67 -1.08
N HIS A 362 -13.87 8.32 -1.35
CA HIS A 362 -14.89 8.10 -0.32
C HIS A 362 -14.92 9.30 0.65
N SER A 363 -15.00 10.51 0.07
CA SER A 363 -14.80 11.78 0.78
C SER A 363 -15.80 12.01 1.92
N SER A 364 -16.97 11.38 1.84
CA SER A 364 -18.00 11.37 2.87
C SER A 364 -17.62 10.62 4.14
N ASP A 365 -16.76 9.58 4.06
CA ASP A 365 -16.46 8.81 5.27
C ASP A 365 -15.45 9.52 6.16
N GLU A 366 -15.57 9.31 7.47
CA GLU A 366 -14.57 9.73 8.43
C GLU A 366 -13.16 9.22 8.05
N ARG A 367 -12.14 10.07 8.29
CA ARG A 367 -10.75 9.68 8.11
C ARG A 367 -10.42 8.54 9.08
N THR A 368 -9.62 7.59 8.62
CA THR A 368 -9.09 6.57 9.53
C THR A 368 -8.22 7.27 10.57
N SER A 369 -8.42 6.92 11.83
CA SER A 369 -7.73 7.45 13.01
C SER A 369 -7.51 6.31 14.01
N ALA A 370 -6.75 6.56 15.07
CA ALA A 370 -6.60 5.62 16.18
C ALA A 370 -7.94 5.11 16.74
N GLN A 371 -8.98 5.94 16.84
CA GLN A 371 -10.32 5.51 17.31
C GLN A 371 -11.00 4.58 16.31
N VAL A 372 -10.87 4.85 15.01
CA VAL A 372 -11.36 3.96 13.95
C VAL A 372 -10.64 2.62 14.05
N VAL A 373 -9.30 2.62 14.11
CA VAL A 373 -8.49 1.40 14.26
C VAL A 373 -8.94 0.55 15.44
N ARG A 374 -9.19 1.16 16.61
CA ARG A 374 -9.69 0.43 17.79
C ARG A 374 -10.99 -0.34 17.49
N ARG A 375 -11.91 0.18 16.66
CA ARG A 375 -13.13 -0.54 16.29
C ARG A 375 -12.83 -1.81 15.49
N TYR A 376 -11.90 -1.76 14.54
CA TYR A 376 -11.50 -2.93 13.75
C TYR A 376 -10.73 -3.96 14.58
N LEU A 377 -9.87 -3.51 15.50
CA LEU A 377 -9.08 -4.40 16.35
C LEU A 377 -9.92 -5.10 17.44
N LYS A 378 -11.14 -4.61 17.76
CA LYS A 378 -12.04 -5.27 18.73
C LYS A 378 -12.45 -6.68 18.30
N ASP A 379 -12.54 -6.92 16.99
CA ASP A 379 -12.95 -8.22 16.45
C ASP A 379 -11.80 -9.26 16.44
N LEU A 380 -10.60 -8.84 16.84
CA LEU A 380 -9.41 -9.68 16.94
C LEU A 380 -9.12 -10.02 18.40
N SER A 381 -8.72 -11.27 18.63
CA SER A 381 -8.13 -11.72 19.88
C SER A 381 -6.78 -11.04 20.14
N ARG A 382 -6.34 -11.04 21.39
CA ARG A 382 -5.02 -10.50 21.77
C ARG A 382 -3.87 -11.14 20.99
N ALA A 383 -3.93 -12.45 20.74
CA ALA A 383 -2.93 -13.17 19.96
C ALA A 383 -2.90 -12.71 18.49
N GLU A 384 -4.08 -12.55 17.87
CA GLU A 384 -4.18 -12.04 16.49
C GLU A 384 -3.65 -10.61 16.38
N ARG A 385 -3.93 -9.75 17.36
CA ARG A 385 -3.40 -8.37 17.41
C ARG A 385 -1.88 -8.36 17.56
N GLN A 386 -1.33 -9.23 18.41
CA GLN A 386 0.12 -9.37 18.56
C GLN A 386 0.78 -9.83 17.26
N LEU A 387 0.25 -10.87 16.59
CA LEU A 387 0.78 -11.34 15.32
C LEU A 387 0.72 -10.26 14.23
N LEU A 388 -0.36 -9.47 14.20
CA LEU A 388 -0.50 -8.36 13.28
C LEU A 388 0.50 -7.22 13.57
N TYR A 389 0.76 -6.93 14.84
CA TYR A 389 1.83 -6.01 15.23
C TYR A 389 3.20 -6.55 14.81
N ASP A 390 3.49 -7.83 15.09
CA ASP A 390 4.75 -8.47 14.73
C ASP A 390 5.01 -8.42 13.22
N PHE A 391 3.95 -8.58 12.41
CA PHE A 391 4.01 -8.43 10.95
C PHE A 391 4.54 -7.05 10.52
N TYR A 392 4.13 -5.97 11.21
CA TYR A 392 4.55 -4.59 10.94
C TYR A 392 5.63 -4.07 11.89
N HIS A 393 6.19 -4.91 12.76
CA HIS A 393 7.03 -4.50 13.88
C HIS A 393 8.23 -3.65 13.44
N LEU A 394 8.85 -4.02 12.30
CA LEU A 394 9.98 -3.28 11.76
C LEU A 394 9.61 -1.84 11.40
N ASP A 395 8.43 -1.60 10.82
CA ASP A 395 7.97 -0.24 10.48
C ASP A 395 7.64 0.57 11.75
N TYR A 396 7.09 -0.08 12.78
CA TYR A 396 6.87 0.53 14.10
C TYR A 396 8.17 1.04 14.70
N LEU A 397 9.19 0.19 14.74
CA LEU A 397 10.51 0.55 15.26
C LEU A 397 11.19 1.60 14.38
N MET A 398 11.22 1.41 13.06
CA MET A 398 11.94 2.25 12.10
C MET A 398 11.47 3.70 12.10
N PHE A 399 10.18 3.94 12.28
CA PHE A 399 9.59 5.28 12.26
C PHE A 399 9.19 5.80 13.65
N ASN A 400 9.66 5.14 14.72
CA ASN A 400 9.38 5.50 16.10
C ASN A 400 7.89 5.72 16.36
N TYR A 401 7.06 4.75 15.95
CA TYR A 401 5.64 4.72 16.29
C TYR A 401 5.45 4.01 17.62
N THR A 402 4.50 4.49 18.42
CA THR A 402 4.09 3.82 19.65
C THR A 402 3.37 2.52 19.30
N THR A 403 3.72 1.44 19.99
CA THR A 403 2.97 0.19 19.88
C THR A 403 1.49 0.44 20.18
N PRO A 404 0.56 -0.02 19.32
CA PRO A 404 -0.87 0.14 19.58
C PRO A 404 -1.23 -0.57 20.88
N HIS A 405 -2.27 -0.10 21.57
CA HIS A 405 -2.81 -0.85 22.71
C HIS A 405 -3.44 -2.15 22.17
N LEU A 406 -2.68 -3.25 22.28
CA LEU A 406 -3.00 -4.60 21.81
C LEU A 406 -3.97 -5.36 22.74
#